data_AF-A0A4D7C5J4-F1
#
_entry.id   AF-A0A4D7C5J4-F1
#
_cell.length_a   1.000
_cell.length_b   1.000
_cell.length_c   1.000
_cell.angle_alpha   90.00
_cell.angle_beta   90.00
_cell.angle_gamma   90.00
#
_symmetry.space_group_name_H-M   'P 1'
#
loop_
_entity.id
_entity.type
_entity.pdbx_description
1 polymer ?
#
loop_
_entity_poly.entity_id
_entity_poly.type
_entity_poly.pdbx_seq_one_letter_code
_entity_poly.pdbx_strand_id
1 'polypeptide(L)'
;MPVCSAPGQAAVRPAPARRRRGRLPGRCGRRSRGRTGQAPDALPAARAGDDPHAPGPRGPRCMGKHGTTSGRPATGGAWRTLDRAGGCYPPDDGRYRRWRWSHGVAEGPEELGVDRLLWLETNAAELNGVSTTKGCYVGQENTARMHFRGKVRKRLMVATVSGAGDIVRAGDQAAADVVLHAGDQALLLMRLDYLDAPLTLGGAPATLLRPAWLTA
;
A
#
# COMPACT_ATOMS: atom_id res chain seq x y z
N MET A 1 -51.91 -24.92 38.47
CA MET A 1 -51.69 -25.67 37.22
C MET A 1 -52.27 -24.88 36.05
N PRO A 2 -51.50 -24.05 35.32
CA PRO A 2 -51.97 -23.44 34.10
C PRO A 2 -51.41 -24.15 32.86
N VAL A 3 -52.37 -24.47 32.01
CA VAL A 3 -52.39 -25.01 30.66
C VAL A 3 -51.32 -24.42 29.71
N CYS A 4 -50.74 -25.33 28.92
CA CYS A 4 -49.83 -25.07 27.81
C CYS A 4 -50.64 -24.62 26.57
N SER A 5 -50.28 -23.48 25.95
CA SER A 5 -50.83 -23.03 24.68
C SER A 5 -49.71 -22.78 23.67
N ALA A 6 -49.71 -23.56 22.58
CA ALA A 6 -48.93 -23.30 21.37
C ALA A 6 -49.70 -22.35 20.43
N PRO A 7 -49.00 -21.47 19.71
CA PRO A 7 -49.20 -21.38 18.25
C PRO A 7 -47.88 -21.07 17.52
N GLY A 8 -47.66 -21.26 16.23
CA GLY A 8 -48.45 -21.68 15.09
C GLY A 8 -47.51 -21.65 13.88
N GLN A 9 -47.61 -22.61 12.96
CA GLN A 9 -46.72 -22.73 11.81
C GLN A 9 -47.03 -21.63 10.78
N ALA A 10 -46.02 -20.83 10.42
CA ALA A 10 -46.12 -19.88 9.32
C ALA A 10 -45.73 -20.56 8.00
N ALA A 11 -46.66 -20.54 7.03
CA ALA A 11 -46.48 -21.07 5.70
C ALA A 11 -45.44 -20.28 4.89
N VAL A 12 -44.45 -20.98 4.33
CA VAL A 12 -43.43 -20.42 3.44
C VAL A 12 -44.02 -20.22 2.04
N ARG A 13 -44.03 -18.98 1.53
CA ARG A 13 -44.39 -18.68 0.14
C ARG A 13 -43.18 -18.88 -0.79
N PRO A 14 -43.33 -19.49 -1.98
CA PRO A 14 -42.22 -19.65 -2.91
C PRO A 14 -41.86 -18.33 -3.61
N ALA A 15 -40.55 -18.14 -3.84
CA ALA A 15 -40.00 -16.97 -4.53
C ALA A 15 -40.25 -17.02 -6.05
N PRO A 16 -40.50 -15.87 -6.73
CA PRO A 16 -40.71 -15.84 -8.18
C PRO A 16 -39.39 -15.96 -8.97
N ALA A 17 -39.46 -16.65 -10.11
CA ALA A 17 -38.34 -16.96 -10.99
C ALA A 17 -37.70 -15.70 -11.63
N ARG A 18 -36.37 -15.59 -11.56
CA ARG A 18 -35.60 -14.52 -12.21
C ARG A 18 -35.46 -14.77 -13.73
N ARG A 19 -35.99 -13.85 -14.54
CA ARG A 19 -35.74 -13.80 -16.00
C ARG A 19 -34.27 -13.48 -16.29
N ARG A 20 -33.61 -14.31 -17.10
CA ARG A 20 -32.26 -14.06 -17.64
C ARG A 20 -32.31 -12.91 -18.65
N ARG A 21 -31.60 -11.82 -18.39
CA ARG A 21 -31.36 -10.76 -19.39
C ARG A 21 -30.16 -11.13 -20.27
N GLY A 22 -30.36 -11.02 -21.58
CA GLY A 22 -29.42 -11.39 -22.63
C GLY A 22 -28.16 -10.52 -22.65
N ARG A 23 -27.11 -11.12 -23.19
CA ARG A 23 -25.75 -10.61 -23.35
C ARG A 23 -25.70 -9.74 -24.62
N LEU A 24 -25.35 -8.46 -24.51
CA LEU A 24 -25.03 -7.62 -25.68
C LEU A 24 -23.54 -7.72 -26.00
N PRO A 25 -23.12 -7.90 -27.27
CA PRO A 25 -21.72 -7.94 -27.64
C PRO A 25 -21.13 -6.53 -27.78
N GLY A 26 -19.87 -6.40 -27.35
CA GLY A 26 -19.14 -5.15 -27.35
C GLY A 26 -18.64 -4.70 -28.72
N ARG A 27 -18.34 -3.40 -28.81
CA ARG A 27 -17.40 -2.84 -29.79
C ARG A 27 -16.92 -1.48 -29.30
N CYS A 28 -15.72 -1.43 -28.71
CA CYS A 28 -15.01 -0.18 -28.43
C CYS A 28 -13.96 0.03 -29.52
N GLY A 29 -14.26 0.86 -30.51
CA GLY A 29 -13.33 1.25 -31.56
C GLY A 29 -12.36 2.32 -31.06
N ARG A 30 -11.07 1.99 -30.94
CA ARG A 30 -9.98 2.98 -30.79
C ARG A 30 -9.79 3.70 -32.12
N ARG A 31 -9.90 5.03 -32.14
CA ARG A 31 -9.24 5.90 -33.13
C ARG A 31 -8.04 6.56 -32.47
N SER A 32 -6.83 6.18 -32.89
CA SER A 32 -5.59 6.89 -32.58
C SER A 32 -5.46 8.08 -33.52
N ARG A 33 -5.44 9.32 -32.99
CA ARG A 33 -4.91 10.48 -33.71
C ARG A 33 -3.46 10.68 -33.26
N GLY A 34 -2.54 10.55 -34.22
CA GLY A 34 -1.13 10.86 -34.03
C GLY A 34 -0.94 12.35 -33.80
N ARG A 35 -0.04 12.68 -32.88
CA ARG A 35 0.50 14.03 -32.72
C ARG A 35 2.02 13.90 -32.69
N THR A 36 2.64 14.26 -33.80
CA THR A 36 4.08 14.49 -33.93
C THR A 36 4.41 15.75 -33.13
N GLY A 37 5.33 15.64 -32.18
CA GLY A 37 5.84 16.75 -31.37
C GLY A 37 7.36 16.63 -31.29
N GLN A 38 8.03 17.70 -31.70
CA GLN A 38 9.48 17.88 -31.82
C GLN A 38 10.26 17.61 -30.52
N ALA A 39 11.49 17.12 -30.69
CA ALA A 39 12.48 16.99 -29.63
C ALA A 39 13.08 18.37 -29.28
N PRO A 40 13.30 18.69 -27.98
CA PRO A 40 14.03 19.89 -27.59
C PRO A 40 15.56 19.69 -27.60
N ASP A 41 16.24 20.82 -27.80
CA ASP A 41 17.66 20.99 -28.07
C ASP A 41 18.63 20.52 -26.97
N ALA A 42 19.83 20.17 -27.42
CA ALA A 42 20.94 19.67 -26.61
C ALA A 42 21.55 20.74 -25.68
N LEU A 43 21.80 20.36 -24.42
CA LEU A 43 22.59 21.12 -23.46
C LEU A 43 24.10 20.82 -23.63
N PRO A 44 25.00 21.79 -23.37
CA PRO A 44 26.43 21.67 -23.69
C PRO A 44 27.20 20.79 -22.70
N ALA A 45 28.27 20.17 -23.21
CA ALA A 45 29.16 19.25 -22.51
C ALA A 45 29.94 19.95 -21.37
N ALA A 46 29.90 19.34 -20.17
CA ALA A 46 30.77 19.69 -19.05
C ALA A 46 32.18 19.09 -19.27
N ARG A 47 33.19 19.88 -18.93
CA ARG A 47 34.62 19.65 -19.18
C ARG A 47 35.17 18.48 -18.36
N ALA A 48 36.11 17.77 -18.97
CA ALA A 48 36.88 16.67 -18.39
C ALA A 48 37.79 17.14 -17.25
N GLY A 49 37.88 16.30 -16.21
CA GLY A 49 38.85 16.43 -15.13
C GLY A 49 38.50 15.51 -13.98
N ASP A 50 38.81 14.23 -14.11
CA ASP A 50 39.18 13.30 -13.03
C ASP A 50 39.46 11.91 -13.66
N ASP A 51 40.65 11.38 -13.40
CA ASP A 51 41.22 10.20 -14.06
C ASP A 51 40.51 8.91 -13.60
N PRO A 52 39.78 8.17 -14.46
CA PRO A 52 38.91 7.06 -14.06
C PRO A 52 39.65 5.73 -13.78
N HIS A 53 40.98 5.76 -13.63
CA HIS A 53 41.81 4.55 -13.54
C HIS A 53 42.50 4.33 -12.19
N ALA A 54 42.15 5.07 -11.15
CA ALA A 54 42.57 4.71 -9.79
C ALA A 54 41.69 3.56 -9.25
N PRO A 55 42.23 2.34 -9.01
CA PRO A 55 41.44 1.26 -8.42
C PRO A 55 41.19 1.56 -6.93
N GLY A 56 39.94 1.90 -6.59
CA GLY A 56 39.46 2.00 -5.21
C GLY A 56 39.47 0.63 -4.48
N PRO A 57 39.36 0.63 -3.13
CA PRO A 57 39.49 -0.58 -2.33
C PRO A 57 38.39 -1.60 -2.68
N ARG A 58 38.80 -2.86 -2.84
CA ARG A 58 37.93 -3.98 -3.22
C ARG A 58 36.93 -4.26 -2.08
N GLY A 59 35.67 -3.90 -2.30
CA GLY A 59 34.55 -4.29 -1.45
C GLY A 59 34.37 -5.81 -1.37
N PRO A 60 33.59 -6.32 -0.41
CA PRO A 60 33.48 -7.75 -0.14
C PRO A 60 32.95 -8.50 -1.37
N ARG A 61 33.64 -9.58 -1.75
CA ARG A 61 33.20 -10.48 -2.81
C ARG A 61 31.85 -11.06 -2.43
N CYS A 62 30.82 -10.77 -3.21
CA CYS A 62 29.58 -11.53 -3.18
C CYS A 62 29.91 -12.98 -3.56
N MET A 63 29.86 -13.89 -2.58
CA MET A 63 29.84 -15.33 -2.87
C MET A 63 28.46 -15.65 -3.44
N GLY A 64 28.32 -15.49 -4.75
CA GLY A 64 27.19 -16.02 -5.50
C GLY A 64 27.22 -17.54 -5.44
N LYS A 65 26.48 -18.14 -4.52
CA LYS A 65 25.92 -19.47 -4.74
C LYS A 65 24.63 -19.26 -5.53
N HIS A 66 24.45 -20.08 -6.56
CA HIS A 66 23.48 -19.94 -7.67
C HIS A 66 23.99 -19.05 -8.82
N GLY A 67 24.92 -19.61 -9.60
CA GLY A 67 25.09 -19.19 -10.99
C GLY A 67 23.80 -19.43 -11.76
N THR A 68 23.08 -18.36 -12.07
CA THR A 68 22.19 -18.34 -13.23
C THR A 68 23.09 -18.04 -14.42
N THR A 69 23.55 -19.10 -15.08
CA THR A 69 24.01 -18.99 -16.46
C THR A 69 22.90 -18.28 -17.21
N SER A 70 23.16 -17.08 -17.71
CA SER A 70 22.21 -16.34 -18.54
C SER A 70 22.03 -17.12 -19.84
N GLY A 71 21.11 -18.09 -19.83
CA GLY A 71 20.63 -18.77 -21.02
C GLY A 71 20.04 -17.74 -21.95
N ARG A 72 20.74 -17.43 -23.03
CA ARG A 72 20.28 -16.54 -24.09
C ARG A 72 19.13 -17.26 -24.80
N PRO A 73 17.87 -16.77 -24.79
CA PRO A 73 16.82 -17.39 -25.60
C PRO A 73 17.19 -17.22 -27.08
N ALA A 74 17.07 -18.31 -27.84
CA ALA A 74 17.51 -18.38 -29.23
C ALA A 74 16.62 -17.59 -30.21
N THR A 75 15.52 -16.97 -29.75
CA THR A 75 14.60 -16.25 -30.63
C THR A 75 13.91 -15.09 -29.90
N GLY A 76 14.13 -13.87 -30.39
CA GLY A 76 13.19 -12.73 -30.30
C GLY A 76 12.86 -12.18 -28.91
N GLY A 77 13.74 -11.33 -28.37
CA GLY A 77 13.44 -10.44 -27.25
C GLY A 77 14.36 -10.66 -26.05
N ALA A 78 15.53 -10.01 -26.06
CA ALA A 78 16.40 -10.00 -24.88
C ALA A 78 15.77 -9.11 -23.80
N TRP A 79 15.44 -9.69 -22.65
CA TRP A 79 15.18 -8.92 -21.44
C TRP A 79 16.42 -8.07 -21.16
N ARG A 80 16.30 -6.75 -21.30
CA ARG A 80 17.36 -5.83 -20.92
C ARG A 80 17.23 -5.56 -19.43
N THR A 81 18.28 -5.84 -18.68
CA THR A 81 18.38 -5.38 -17.30
C THR A 81 18.44 -3.85 -17.30
N LEU A 82 17.58 -3.22 -16.49
CA LEU A 82 17.64 -1.77 -16.27
C LEU A 82 18.87 -1.37 -15.45
N ASP A 83 19.51 -2.34 -14.81
CA ASP A 83 20.76 -2.13 -14.14
C ASP A 83 21.89 -1.93 -15.16
N ARG A 84 22.41 -0.69 -15.20
CA ARG A 84 23.53 -0.29 -16.04
C ARG A 84 24.86 -0.91 -15.58
N ALA A 85 24.93 -1.40 -14.35
CA ALA A 85 26.17 -1.90 -13.73
C ALA A 85 26.20 -3.42 -13.52
N GLY A 86 25.12 -4.16 -13.80
CA GLY A 86 25.08 -5.61 -13.58
C GLY A 86 25.39 -6.01 -12.12
N GLY A 87 25.02 -5.15 -11.17
CA GLY A 87 25.31 -5.30 -9.75
C GLY A 87 24.33 -6.21 -9.05
N CYS A 88 24.84 -6.97 -8.07
CA CYS A 88 23.99 -7.50 -7.02
C CYS A 88 23.47 -6.33 -6.18
N TYR A 89 22.14 -6.14 -6.14
CA TYR A 89 21.56 -5.15 -5.25
C TYR A 89 21.86 -5.58 -3.81
N PRO A 90 22.49 -4.72 -2.98
CA PRO A 90 22.62 -5.03 -1.57
C PRO A 90 21.21 -5.19 -0.96
N PRO A 91 21.04 -6.02 0.08
CA PRO A 91 19.78 -6.09 0.81
C PRO A 91 19.37 -4.68 1.27
N ASP A 92 18.07 -4.38 1.23
CA ASP A 92 17.54 -3.06 1.61
C ASP A 92 18.00 -2.71 3.03
N ASP A 93 18.73 -1.61 3.16
CA ASP A 93 19.19 -1.05 4.44
C ASP A 93 18.07 -0.26 5.16
N GLY A 94 16.82 -0.39 4.69
CA GLY A 94 15.64 0.28 5.20
C GLY A 94 15.46 1.69 4.65
N ARG A 95 16.34 2.17 3.75
CA ARG A 95 16.18 3.47 3.09
C ARG A 95 14.90 3.54 2.29
N TYR A 96 14.56 2.46 1.56
CA TYR A 96 13.33 2.43 0.77
C TYR A 96 12.09 2.50 1.67
N ARG A 97 12.07 1.73 2.77
CA ARG A 97 11.00 1.80 3.76
C ARG A 97 10.84 3.21 4.34
N ARG A 98 11.94 3.83 4.81
CA ARG A 98 11.93 5.21 5.34
C ARG A 98 11.35 6.21 4.33
N TRP A 99 11.78 6.11 3.07
CA TRP A 99 11.27 6.96 2.00
C TRP A 99 9.78 6.71 1.71
N ARG A 100 9.31 5.47 1.65
CA ARG A 100 7.88 5.17 1.49
C ARG A 100 7.04 5.67 2.66
N TRP A 101 7.55 5.49 3.87
CA TRP A 101 6.90 5.92 5.10
C TRP A 101 6.78 7.44 5.19
N SER A 102 7.75 8.20 4.68
CA SER A 102 7.60 9.66 4.57
C SER A 102 6.48 10.09 3.62
N HIS A 103 6.02 9.18 2.73
CA HIS A 103 4.86 9.37 1.86
C HIS A 103 3.60 8.68 2.40
N GLY A 104 3.64 8.11 3.61
CA GLY A 104 2.52 7.43 4.25
C GLY A 104 2.14 6.08 3.61
N VAL A 105 3.02 5.47 2.83
CA VAL A 105 2.73 4.23 2.10
C VAL A 105 3.22 3.01 2.87
N ALA A 106 2.28 2.21 3.36
CA ALA A 106 2.56 0.93 3.97
C ALA A 106 2.67 -0.20 2.93
N GLU A 107 3.57 -1.16 3.14
CA GLU A 107 3.84 -2.26 2.21
C GLU A 107 4.16 -3.57 2.94
N GLY A 108 3.65 -4.69 2.41
CA GLY A 108 4.08 -6.02 2.81
C GLY A 108 3.42 -6.55 4.10
N PRO A 109 3.68 -7.83 4.43
CA PRO A 109 3.02 -8.52 5.53
C PRO A 109 3.46 -8.02 6.91
N GLU A 110 4.67 -7.48 7.06
CA GLU A 110 5.14 -6.91 8.33
C GLU A 110 4.37 -5.65 8.72
N GLU A 111 4.02 -4.83 7.74
CA GLU A 111 3.34 -3.54 7.95
C GLU A 111 1.81 -3.69 7.96
N LEU A 112 1.26 -4.58 7.11
CA LEU A 112 -0.19 -4.78 6.98
C LEU A 112 -0.75 -5.89 7.89
N GLY A 113 0.12 -6.81 8.33
CA GLY A 113 -0.27 -8.02 9.03
C GLY A 113 -1.08 -9.00 8.17
N VAL A 114 -1.47 -10.11 8.79
CA VAL A 114 -2.41 -11.09 8.23
C VAL A 114 -3.63 -11.11 9.13
N ASP A 115 -4.82 -10.88 8.55
CA ASP A 115 -6.11 -10.87 9.23
C ASP A 115 -6.23 -9.89 10.43
N ARG A 116 -5.37 -8.86 10.50
CA ARG A 116 -5.40 -7.84 11.57
C ARG A 116 -6.10 -6.54 11.17
N LEU A 117 -6.00 -6.16 9.90
CA LEU A 117 -6.48 -4.88 9.40
C LEU A 117 -7.62 -5.07 8.41
N LEU A 118 -8.57 -4.14 8.42
CA LEU A 118 -9.56 -4.07 7.37
C LEU A 118 -8.96 -3.36 6.16
N TRP A 119 -9.30 -3.80 4.95
CA TRP A 119 -8.69 -3.28 3.71
C TRP A 119 -8.81 -1.76 3.55
N LEU A 120 -9.91 -1.14 4.03
CA LEU A 120 -10.04 0.32 3.96
C LEU A 120 -9.28 1.06 5.06
N GLU A 121 -8.87 0.40 6.14
CA GLU A 121 -8.00 0.99 7.17
C GLU A 121 -6.56 1.14 6.66
N THR A 122 -6.16 0.41 5.62
CA THR A 122 -4.83 0.51 5.00
C THR A 122 -4.73 1.63 3.95
N ASN A 123 -5.70 2.55 3.92
CA ASN A 123 -5.82 3.63 2.93
C ASN A 123 -6.02 3.16 1.48
N ALA A 124 -6.55 1.94 1.30
CA ALA A 124 -6.73 1.37 -0.04
C ALA A 124 -7.71 2.17 -0.92
N ALA A 125 -8.66 2.92 -0.34
CA ALA A 125 -9.54 3.77 -1.14
C ALA A 125 -8.78 4.96 -1.74
N GLU A 126 -7.92 5.60 -0.94
CA GLU A 126 -7.16 6.79 -1.31
C GLU A 126 -5.99 6.45 -2.23
N LEU A 127 -5.38 5.29 -2.04
CA LEU A 127 -4.28 4.78 -2.85
C LEU A 127 -4.73 3.99 -4.09
N ASN A 128 -6.01 4.09 -4.46
CA ASN A 128 -6.59 3.38 -5.63
C ASN A 128 -6.44 1.84 -5.57
N GLY A 129 -6.34 1.27 -4.37
CA GLY A 129 -6.24 -0.16 -4.09
C GLY A 129 -7.58 -0.91 -4.06
N VAL A 130 -8.71 -0.21 -4.24
CA VAL A 130 -10.03 -0.84 -4.38
C VAL A 130 -10.90 -0.12 -5.41
N SER A 131 -11.61 -0.89 -6.22
CA SER A 131 -12.68 -0.38 -7.07
C SER A 131 -14.03 -0.76 -6.48
N THR A 132 -14.93 0.21 -6.39
CA THR A 132 -16.34 0.02 -6.00
C THR A 132 -17.24 -0.30 -7.18
N THR A 133 -16.72 -0.20 -8.42
CA THR A 133 -17.46 -0.40 -9.68
C THR A 133 -17.10 -1.71 -10.39
N LYS A 134 -16.03 -2.39 -9.98
CA LYS A 134 -15.67 -3.72 -10.50
C LYS A 134 -16.69 -4.78 -10.08
N GLY A 135 -16.64 -5.92 -10.79
CA GLY A 135 -17.39 -7.12 -10.42
C GLY A 135 -16.92 -7.78 -9.12
N CYS A 136 -17.48 -8.96 -8.83
CA CYS A 136 -17.29 -9.61 -7.54
C CYS A 136 -15.82 -10.02 -7.25
N TYR A 137 -15.39 -9.81 -6.01
CA TYR A 137 -14.10 -10.28 -5.48
C TYR A 137 -14.24 -10.71 -4.01
N VAL A 138 -13.31 -11.53 -3.53
CA VAL A 138 -13.32 -12.04 -2.14
C VAL A 138 -13.18 -10.88 -1.16
N GLY A 139 -14.02 -10.84 -0.12
CA GLY A 139 -14.01 -9.75 0.87
C GLY A 139 -14.72 -8.46 0.43
N GLN A 140 -15.36 -8.45 -0.76
CA GLN A 140 -16.07 -7.27 -1.26
C GLN A 140 -17.22 -6.83 -0.35
N GLU A 141 -17.97 -7.76 0.25
CA GLU A 141 -19.14 -7.40 1.08
C GLU A 141 -18.74 -6.49 2.24
N ASN A 142 -17.69 -6.86 2.97
CA ASN A 142 -17.19 -6.07 4.09
C ASN A 142 -16.68 -4.70 3.61
N THR A 143 -15.88 -4.71 2.55
CA THR A 143 -15.30 -3.50 1.96
C THR A 143 -16.39 -2.52 1.49
N ALA A 144 -17.40 -3.01 0.78
CA ALA A 144 -18.54 -2.22 0.34
C ALA A 144 -19.36 -1.69 1.51
N ARG A 145 -19.62 -2.53 2.53
CA ARG A 145 -20.35 -2.15 3.75
C ARG A 145 -19.63 -1.02 4.48
N MET A 146 -18.30 -1.05 4.57
CA MET A 146 -17.52 0.01 5.20
C MET A 146 -17.55 1.30 4.37
N HIS A 147 -17.34 1.19 3.05
CA HIS A 147 -17.32 2.33 2.13
C HIS A 147 -18.65 3.09 2.13
N PHE A 148 -19.76 2.41 1.86
CA PHE A 148 -21.07 3.06 1.70
C PHE A 148 -21.71 3.52 3.02
N ARG A 149 -21.17 3.10 4.17
CA ARG A 149 -21.68 3.53 5.49
C ARG A 149 -20.73 4.47 6.22
N GLY A 150 -19.64 4.92 5.58
CA GLY A 150 -18.69 5.86 6.16
C GLY A 150 -18.02 5.36 7.44
N LYS A 151 -17.69 4.06 7.52
CA LYS A 151 -17.26 3.42 8.78
C LYS A 151 -15.75 3.35 9.01
N VAL A 152 -14.94 4.05 8.23
CA VAL A 152 -13.49 4.08 8.46
C VAL A 152 -13.19 5.01 9.63
N ARG A 153 -12.96 4.44 10.82
CA ARG A 153 -12.65 5.19 12.05
C ARG A 153 -11.16 5.14 12.43
N LYS A 154 -10.43 4.20 11.84
CA LYS A 154 -9.00 4.00 12.03
C LYS A 154 -8.30 3.93 10.67
N ARG A 155 -7.06 4.40 10.60
CA ARG A 155 -6.21 4.31 9.40
C ARG A 155 -4.77 4.02 9.77
N LEU A 156 -4.06 3.32 8.90
CA LEU A 156 -2.60 3.26 8.94
C LEU A 156 -2.02 4.65 8.66
N MET A 157 -1.19 5.14 9.57
CA MET A 157 -0.51 6.42 9.44
C MET A 157 0.90 6.30 9.99
N VAL A 158 1.81 7.13 9.50
CA VAL A 158 3.20 7.17 9.98
C VAL A 158 3.34 8.37 10.91
N ALA A 159 4.09 8.23 11.98
CA ALA A 159 4.50 9.33 12.84
C ALA A 159 6.02 9.35 13.01
N THR A 160 6.58 10.54 13.14
CA THR A 160 7.92 10.72 13.72
C THR A 160 7.79 10.61 15.24
N VAL A 161 8.62 9.78 15.87
CA VAL A 161 8.55 9.48 17.29
C VAL A 161 9.94 9.54 17.92
N SER A 162 10.00 10.06 19.15
CA SER A 162 11.24 10.09 19.96
C SER A 162 11.26 9.05 21.08
N GLY A 163 10.09 8.46 21.38
CA GLY A 163 9.90 7.48 22.44
C GLY A 163 9.64 6.07 21.90
N ALA A 164 9.46 5.14 22.84
CA ALA A 164 9.11 3.76 22.57
C ALA A 164 7.85 3.36 23.37
N GLY A 165 7.15 2.35 22.88
CA GLY A 165 5.94 1.81 23.49
C GLY A 165 4.98 1.26 22.43
N ASP A 166 3.89 0.65 22.89
CA ASP A 166 2.92 -0.02 22.01
C ASP A 166 1.69 0.84 21.70
N ILE A 167 1.44 1.88 22.48
CA ILE A 167 0.24 2.73 22.37
C ILE A 167 0.65 4.19 22.33
N VAL A 168 0.20 4.89 21.29
CA VAL A 168 0.25 6.36 21.21
C VAL A 168 -0.98 6.92 21.90
N ARG A 169 -0.77 7.91 22.77
CA ARG A 169 -1.83 8.54 23.56
C ARG A 169 -2.07 10.00 23.16
N ALA A 170 -3.33 10.41 23.22
CA ALA A 170 -3.76 11.80 23.20
C ALA A 170 -4.27 12.15 24.61
N GLY A 171 -3.40 12.73 25.44
CA GLY A 171 -3.65 12.84 26.89
C GLY A 171 -3.83 11.44 27.51
N ASP A 172 -4.94 11.22 28.20
CA ASP A 172 -5.24 9.93 28.84
C ASP A 172 -5.84 8.89 27.88
N GLN A 173 -6.20 9.28 26.65
CA GLN A 173 -6.89 8.40 25.70
C GLN A 173 -5.92 7.64 24.79
N ALA A 174 -6.22 6.37 24.53
CA ALA A 174 -5.51 5.58 23.52
C ALA A 174 -5.90 6.05 22.10
N ALA A 175 -4.95 6.67 21.41
CA ALA A 175 -5.16 7.29 20.10
C ALA A 175 -4.76 6.37 18.94
N ALA A 176 -3.67 5.63 19.09
CA ALA A 176 -3.23 4.64 18.11
C ALA A 176 -2.51 3.47 18.75
N ASP A 177 -2.60 2.31 18.10
CA ASP A 177 -1.72 1.17 18.36
C ASP A 177 -0.48 1.29 17.46
N VAL A 178 0.71 1.05 18.02
CA VAL A 178 1.96 0.97 17.25
C VAL A 178 2.00 -0.38 16.55
N VAL A 179 2.01 -0.36 15.22
CA VAL A 179 2.11 -1.57 14.39
C VAL A 179 3.58 -1.97 14.22
N LEU A 180 4.43 -0.99 13.90
CA LEU A 180 5.86 -1.21 13.71
C LEU A 180 6.63 0.05 14.10
N HIS A 181 7.76 -0.13 14.79
CA HIS A 181 8.67 0.94 15.18
C HIS A 181 10.01 0.77 14.47
N ALA A 182 10.49 1.82 13.81
CA ALA A 182 11.71 1.82 13.02
C ALA A 182 12.49 3.13 13.17
N GLY A 183 13.38 3.16 14.17
CA GLY A 183 14.24 4.32 14.43
C GLY A 183 13.44 5.51 14.98
N ASP A 184 13.41 6.60 14.24
CA ASP A 184 12.66 7.83 14.54
C ASP A 184 11.24 7.84 13.94
N GLN A 185 10.81 6.75 13.30
CA GLN A 185 9.47 6.64 12.73
C GLN A 185 8.72 5.42 13.28
N ALA A 186 7.39 5.54 13.36
CA ALA A 186 6.50 4.45 13.69
C ALA A 186 5.30 4.41 12.75
N LEU A 187 4.91 3.20 12.35
CA LEU A 187 3.64 2.92 11.68
C LEU A 187 2.58 2.65 12.74
N LEU A 188 1.45 3.35 12.63
CA LEU A 188 0.40 3.42 13.63
C LEU A 188 -0.94 3.03 13.01
N LEU A 189 -1.77 2.28 13.74
CA LEU A 189 -3.18 2.17 13.46
C LEU A 189 -3.92 3.29 14.23
N MET A 190 -4.01 4.45 13.60
CA MET A 190 -4.47 5.71 14.21
C MET A 190 -5.98 5.87 14.15
N ARG A 191 -6.61 6.26 15.26
CA ARG A 191 -8.02 6.69 15.27
C ARG A 191 -8.15 8.10 14.70
N LEU A 192 -9.11 8.30 13.81
CA LEU A 192 -9.29 9.57 13.11
C LEU A 192 -9.79 10.71 14.01
N ASP A 193 -10.44 10.37 15.12
CA ASP A 193 -10.96 11.36 16.08
C ASP A 193 -9.83 12.16 16.79
N TYR A 194 -8.57 11.71 16.72
CA TYR A 194 -7.42 12.32 17.42
C TYR A 194 -6.33 12.86 16.49
N LEU A 195 -6.62 13.04 15.20
CA LEU A 195 -5.60 13.46 14.22
C LEU A 195 -4.92 14.79 14.59
N ASP A 196 -5.70 15.72 15.16
CA ASP A 196 -5.25 17.07 15.54
C ASP A 196 -4.83 17.19 17.00
N ALA A 197 -4.93 16.10 17.79
CA ALA A 197 -4.57 16.12 19.20
C ALA A 197 -3.05 16.03 19.39
N PRO A 198 -2.49 16.61 20.46
CA PRO A 198 -1.09 16.38 20.81
C PRO A 198 -0.89 14.90 21.17
N LEU A 199 0.04 14.24 20.47
CA LEU A 199 0.31 12.82 20.62
C LEU A 199 1.59 12.56 21.41
N THR A 200 1.57 11.51 22.22
CA THR A 200 2.73 11.05 22.97
C THR A 200 2.90 9.54 22.88
N LEU A 201 4.16 9.09 22.86
CA LEU A 201 4.54 7.68 22.90
C LEU A 201 5.58 7.50 24.01
N GLY A 202 5.25 6.70 25.04
CA GLY A 202 6.13 6.53 26.20
C GLY A 202 6.45 7.83 26.94
N GLY A 203 5.53 8.82 26.90
CA GLY A 203 5.74 10.15 27.47
C GLY A 203 6.53 11.13 26.59
N ALA A 204 7.12 10.67 25.48
CA ALA A 204 7.79 11.54 24.53
C ALA A 204 6.83 12.03 23.43
N PRO A 205 7.06 13.19 22.81
CA PRO A 205 6.22 13.68 21.72
C PRO A 205 6.23 12.74 20.50
N ALA A 206 5.07 12.62 19.86
CA ALA A 206 4.89 11.96 18.57
C ALA A 206 4.24 12.95 17.59
N THR A 207 4.74 13.04 16.37
CA THR A 207 4.20 13.93 15.34
C THR A 207 3.74 13.12 14.15
N LEU A 208 2.44 13.18 13.87
CA LEU A 208 1.84 12.48 12.75
C LEU A 208 2.31 13.07 11.42
N LEU A 209 2.78 12.22 10.51
CA LEU A 209 3.04 12.59 9.13
C LEU A 209 1.73 12.55 8.36
N ARG A 210 1.26 13.71 7.90
CA ARG A 210 0.09 13.80 7.01
C ARG A 210 0.54 13.78 5.56
N PRO A 211 0.30 12.68 4.84
CA PRO A 211 0.66 12.64 3.44
C PRO A 211 -0.30 13.51 2.63
N ALA A 212 0.21 14.12 1.57
CA ALA A 212 -0.56 15.05 0.73
C ALA A 212 -1.81 14.44 0.07
N TRP A 213 -1.85 13.11 -0.08
CA TRP A 213 -2.99 12.39 -0.66
C TRP A 213 -4.11 12.12 0.36
N LEU A 214 -3.86 12.26 1.66
CA LEU A 214 -4.87 12.08 2.69
C LEU A 214 -5.58 13.42 2.90
N THR A 215 -6.68 13.63 2.19
CA THR A 215 -7.53 14.81 2.35
C THR A 215 -8.16 14.81 3.73
N ALA A 216 -8.13 15.97 4.41
CA ALA A 216 -8.68 16.21 5.75
C ALA A 216 -10.21 16.05 5.79
#